data_AF-A0A091GHS7-F1
#
_entry.id   AF-A0A091GHS7-F1
#
_cell.length_a   1.000
_cell.length_b   1.000
_cell.length_c   1.000
_cell.angle_alpha   90.00
_cell.angle_beta   90.00
_cell.angle_gamma   90.00
#
_symmetry.space_group_name_H-M   'P 1'
#
loop_
_entity.id
_entity.type
_entity.pdbx_description
1 polymer ?
#
loop_
_entity_poly.entity_id
_entity_poly.type
_entity_poly.pdbx_seq_one_letter_code
_entity_poly.pdbx_strand_id
1 'polypeptide(L)'
;SSPTIWDLEFAKAIAAITAQPPRNGFEEMIQWTKEGILWEFPIDNEVGMEEDAEFHEHIFLEKHLENFPKQGPIRHFMELVICGLSKNPYLTVKQKIEHIEWFHTYFEEKKELLQE
;
A
#
# COMPACT_ATOMS: atom_id res chain seq x y z
N SER A 1 -26.89 3.29 -13.94
CA SER A 1 -26.46 4.33 -14.89
C SER A 1 -25.78 5.43 -14.13
N SER A 2 -24.62 5.88 -14.60
CA SER A 2 -23.91 7.01 -14.00
C SER A 2 -24.73 8.31 -14.19
N PRO A 3 -24.68 9.26 -13.24
CA PRO A 3 -25.42 10.52 -13.36
C PRO A 3 -24.99 11.29 -14.62
N THR A 4 -25.94 11.99 -15.24
CA THR A 4 -25.66 12.82 -16.40
C THR A 4 -25.03 14.16 -15.98
N ILE A 5 -24.42 14.87 -16.92
CA ILE A 5 -23.84 16.20 -16.67
C ILE A 5 -24.89 17.17 -16.11
N TRP A 6 -26.12 17.09 -16.61
CA TRP A 6 -27.23 17.93 -16.14
C TRP A 6 -27.61 17.64 -14.69
N ASP A 7 -27.53 16.38 -14.26
CA ASP A 7 -27.80 15.99 -12.87
C ASP A 7 -26.73 16.55 -11.92
N LEU A 8 -25.45 16.56 -12.35
CA LEU A 8 -24.35 17.13 -11.58
C LEU A 8 -24.45 18.66 -11.46
N GLU A 9 -24.76 19.36 -12.54
CA GLU A 9 -24.94 20.82 -12.53
C GLU A 9 -26.16 21.23 -11.69
N PHE A 10 -27.24 20.45 -11.76
CA PHE A 10 -28.41 20.65 -10.91
C PHE A 10 -28.07 20.44 -9.42
N ALA A 11 -27.29 19.40 -9.08
CA ALA A 11 -26.84 19.16 -7.72
C ALA A 11 -25.95 20.30 -7.17
N LYS A 12 -25.04 20.85 -8.01
CA LYS A 12 -24.24 22.03 -7.64
C LYS A 12 -25.10 23.26 -7.39
N ALA A 13 -26.11 23.52 -8.23
CA ALA A 13 -27.02 24.64 -8.06
C ALA A 13 -27.80 24.53 -6.73
N ILE A 14 -28.25 23.32 -6.37
CA ILE A 14 -28.89 23.06 -5.06
C ILE A 14 -27.90 23.34 -3.91
N ALA A 15 -26.68 22.81 -4.00
CA ALA A 15 -25.66 23.02 -2.96
C ALA A 15 -25.32 24.51 -2.75
N ALA A 16 -25.27 25.30 -3.83
CA ALA A 16 -25.01 26.74 -3.77
C ALA A 16 -26.13 27.53 -3.06
N ILE A 17 -27.39 27.10 -3.19
CA ILE A 17 -28.52 27.73 -2.46
C ILE A 17 -28.39 27.49 -0.95
N THR A 18 -27.83 26.35 -0.55
CA THR A 18 -27.60 26.00 0.86
C THR A 18 -26.28 26.51 1.43
N ALA A 19 -25.36 27.00 0.60
CA ALA A 19 -24.06 27.48 1.02
C ALA A 19 -24.18 28.82 1.76
N GLN A 20 -23.96 28.80 3.07
CA GLN A 20 -23.91 29.99 3.92
C GLN A 20 -22.48 30.18 4.44
N PRO A 21 -22.03 31.42 4.69
CA PRO A 21 -20.76 31.64 5.36
C PRO A 21 -20.80 31.03 6.77
N PRO A 22 -19.67 30.51 7.28
CA PRO A 22 -19.61 29.90 8.60
C PRO A 22 -20.04 30.91 9.66
N ARG A 23 -21.02 30.53 10.48
CA ARG A 23 -21.60 31.38 11.52
C ARG A 23 -20.77 31.37 12.81
N ASN A 24 -19.90 30.38 12.98
CA ASN A 24 -19.06 30.19 14.15
C ASN A 24 -17.79 29.42 13.78
N GLY A 25 -16.74 29.50 14.62
CA GLY A 25 -15.47 28.79 14.41
C GLY A 25 -15.62 27.26 14.38
N PHE A 26 -16.64 26.69 15.04
CA PHE A 26 -16.94 25.25 14.90
C PHE A 26 -17.38 24.88 13.48
N GLU A 27 -18.13 25.74 12.80
CA GLU A 27 -18.57 25.49 11.43
C GLU A 27 -17.40 25.57 10.46
N GLU A 28 -16.46 26.49 10.69
CA GLU A 28 -15.20 26.58 9.95
C GLU A 28 -14.34 25.32 10.15
N MET A 29 -14.20 24.83 11.39
CA MET A 29 -13.51 23.56 11.65
C MET A 29 -14.19 22.37 10.97
N ILE A 30 -15.52 22.31 10.97
CA ILE A 30 -16.28 21.27 10.26
C ILE A 30 -16.02 21.35 8.76
N GLN A 31 -15.99 22.56 8.19
CA GLN A 31 -15.70 22.76 6.78
C GLN A 31 -14.28 22.31 6.43
N TRP A 32 -13.26 22.70 7.21
CA TRP A 32 -11.88 22.26 6.99
C TRP A 32 -11.67 20.76 7.18
N THR A 33 -12.44 20.13 8.06
CA THR A 33 -12.42 18.66 8.20
C THR A 33 -12.99 17.99 6.94
N LYS A 34 -14.11 18.50 6.40
CA LYS A 34 -14.70 17.99 5.14
C LYS A 34 -13.82 18.23 3.91
N GLU A 35 -13.07 19.32 3.92
CA GLU A 35 -12.10 19.65 2.86
C GLU A 35 -10.77 18.88 3.00
N GLY A 36 -10.57 18.14 4.10
CA GLY A 36 -9.33 17.39 4.36
C GLY A 36 -8.14 18.25 4.79
N ILE A 37 -8.37 19.51 5.17
CA ILE A 37 -7.34 20.43 5.66
C ILE A 37 -7.04 20.17 7.13
N LEU A 38 -8.10 19.95 7.92
CA LEU A 38 -7.98 19.62 9.35
C LEU A 38 -7.91 18.11 9.53
N TRP A 39 -7.11 17.65 10.49
CA TRP A 39 -7.08 16.26 10.89
C TRP A 39 -8.42 15.82 11.47
N GLU A 40 -8.83 14.59 11.15
CA GLU A 40 -9.97 13.94 11.77
C GLU A 40 -9.59 13.47 13.18
N PHE A 41 -10.54 13.62 14.12
CA PHE A 41 -10.34 13.22 15.51
C PHE A 41 -11.22 12.02 15.86
N PRO A 42 -10.73 11.06 16.68
CA PRO A 42 -9.42 11.04 17.34
C PRO A 42 -8.26 10.84 16.34
N ILE A 43 -7.10 11.41 16.66
CA ILE A 43 -5.92 11.36 15.78
C ILE A 43 -5.49 9.90 15.64
N ASP A 44 -5.46 9.43 14.40
CA ASP A 44 -4.85 8.17 14.00
C ASP A 44 -3.60 8.47 13.16
N ASN A 45 -2.48 7.82 13.52
CA ASN A 45 -1.20 8.04 12.87
C ASN A 45 -1.09 7.34 11.50
N GLU A 46 -2.00 6.42 11.20
CA GLU A 46 -2.01 5.61 9.98
C GLU A 46 -3.01 6.14 8.93
N VAL A 47 -3.66 7.28 9.18
CA VAL A 47 -4.64 7.89 8.25
C VAL A 47 -3.99 8.20 6.92
N GLY A 48 -4.56 7.65 5.84
CA GLY A 48 -4.08 7.81 4.48
C GLY A 48 -2.89 6.91 4.12
N MET A 49 -2.46 6.03 5.02
CA MET A 49 -1.40 5.03 4.81
C MET A 49 -2.00 3.61 4.79
N GLU A 50 -3.16 3.44 4.14
CA GLU A 50 -3.79 2.14 3.97
C GLU A 50 -2.94 1.28 3.01
N GLU A 51 -2.42 0.17 3.51
CA GLU A 51 -1.89 -0.91 2.70
C GLU A 51 -2.96 -2.01 2.59
N ASP A 52 -3.35 -2.38 1.36
CA ASP A 52 -4.35 -3.43 1.10
C ASP A 52 -3.87 -4.85 1.49
N ALA A 53 -2.74 -4.96 2.21
CA ALA A 53 -2.09 -6.22 2.53
C ALA A 53 -2.35 -6.65 3.97
N GLU A 54 -2.71 -7.91 4.15
CA GLU A 54 -2.83 -8.51 5.47
C GLU A 54 -1.46 -8.91 6.04
N PHE A 55 -1.36 -9.04 7.37
CA PHE A 55 -0.10 -9.37 8.05
C PHE A 55 0.56 -10.66 7.53
N HIS A 56 -0.24 -11.65 7.11
CA HIS A 56 0.26 -12.93 6.62
C HIS A 56 0.99 -12.80 5.28
N GLU A 57 0.71 -11.74 4.50
CA GLU A 57 1.41 -11.45 3.26
C GLU A 57 2.79 -10.85 3.51
N HIS A 58 2.96 -10.06 4.57
CA HIS A 58 4.27 -9.53 4.95
C HIS A 58 5.16 -10.58 5.62
N ILE A 59 4.58 -11.55 6.33
CA ILE A 59 5.32 -12.54 7.12
C ILE A 59 5.61 -13.81 6.31
N PHE A 60 4.61 -14.37 5.62
CA PHE A 60 4.74 -15.67 4.95
C PHE A 60 5.10 -15.51 3.46
N LEU A 61 6.33 -15.05 3.21
CA LEU A 61 6.87 -14.91 1.85
C LEU A 61 7.38 -16.23 1.24
N GLU A 62 7.33 -17.34 1.99
CA GLU A 62 7.78 -18.66 1.53
C GLU A 62 7.06 -19.13 0.26
N LYS A 63 5.83 -18.66 0.04
CA LYS A 63 5.03 -18.91 -1.18
C LYS A 63 5.76 -18.46 -2.45
N HIS A 64 6.59 -17.42 -2.37
CA HIS A 64 7.34 -16.90 -3.50
C HIS A 64 8.67 -17.65 -3.74
N LEU A 65 9.02 -18.64 -2.92
CA LEU A 65 10.23 -19.45 -3.09
C LEU A 65 10.04 -20.72 -3.93
N GLU A 66 8.86 -20.94 -4.53
CA GLU A 66 8.60 -22.15 -5.33
C GLU A 66 9.53 -22.27 -6.55
N ASN A 67 9.98 -21.14 -7.08
CA ASN A 67 10.90 -21.07 -8.22
C ASN A 67 12.36 -21.34 -7.86
N PHE A 68 12.69 -21.49 -6.57
CA PHE A 68 14.05 -21.77 -6.10
C PHE A 68 14.27 -23.26 -5.81
N PRO A 69 15.51 -23.76 -5.88
CA PRO A 69 15.82 -25.13 -5.48
C PRO A 69 15.33 -25.44 -4.06
N LYS A 70 14.68 -26.59 -3.87
CA LYS A 70 14.12 -26.99 -2.55
C LYS A 70 15.20 -27.34 -1.51
N GLN A 71 16.41 -27.65 -1.96
CA GLN A 71 17.54 -28.01 -1.12
C GLN A 71 18.81 -27.36 -1.68
N GLY A 72 19.75 -27.00 -0.80
CA GLY A 72 21.06 -26.44 -1.17
C GLY A 72 21.36 -25.08 -0.53
N PRO A 73 22.56 -24.52 -0.79
CA PRO A 73 23.00 -23.26 -0.20
C PRO A 73 22.16 -22.07 -0.65
N ILE A 74 21.65 -22.09 -1.89
CA ILE A 74 20.76 -21.05 -2.43
C ILE A 74 19.45 -20.99 -1.62
N ARG A 75 18.91 -22.16 -1.24
CA ARG A 75 17.70 -22.22 -0.43
C ARG A 75 17.92 -21.59 0.94
N HIS A 76 19.01 -21.96 1.61
CA HIS A 76 19.36 -21.42 2.91
C HIS A 76 19.59 -19.90 2.87
N PHE A 77 20.24 -19.41 1.82
CA PHE A 77 20.42 -17.97 1.61
C PHE A 77 19.08 -17.25 1.43
N MET A 78 18.19 -17.79 0.59
CA MET A 78 16.87 -17.19 0.35
C MET A 78 15.96 -17.23 1.59
N GLU A 79 16.08 -18.25 2.44
CA GLU A 79 15.38 -18.31 3.73
C GLU A 79 15.83 -17.17 4.66
N LEU A 80 17.12 -16.81 4.67
CA LEU A 80 17.64 -15.66 5.41
C LEU A 80 17.13 -14.33 4.83
N VAL A 81 17.11 -14.20 3.50
CA VAL A 81 16.57 -13.02 2.82
C VAL A 81 15.11 -12.80 3.19
N ILE A 82 14.28 -13.83 3.12
CA ILE A 82 12.86 -13.75 3.49
C ILE A 82 12.68 -13.49 4.98
N CYS A 83 13.49 -14.09 5.84
CA CYS A 83 13.47 -13.78 7.27
C CYS A 83 13.77 -12.28 7.50
N GLY A 84 14.72 -11.70 6.76
CA GLY A 84 14.99 -10.25 6.77
C GLY A 84 13.82 -9.41 6.26
N LEU A 85 13.24 -9.78 5.12
CA LEU A 85 12.10 -9.07 4.52
C LEU A 85 10.84 -9.14 5.41
N SER A 86 10.62 -10.26 6.09
CA SER A 86 9.47 -10.43 7.00
C SER A 86 9.51 -9.49 8.20
N LYS A 87 10.72 -9.15 8.67
CA LYS A 87 10.94 -8.25 9.81
C LYS A 87 10.97 -6.77 9.43
N ASN A 88 10.82 -6.45 8.15
CA ASN A 88 10.88 -5.08 7.68
C ASN A 88 9.47 -4.45 7.63
N PRO A 89 9.18 -3.43 8.46
CA PRO A 89 7.91 -2.71 8.47
C PRO A 89 7.85 -1.56 7.45
N TYR A 90 8.97 -1.19 6.83
CA TYR A 90 9.05 -0.04 5.92
C TYR A 90 8.83 -0.40 4.45
N LEU A 91 8.83 -1.69 4.11
CA LEU A 91 8.66 -2.17 2.75
C LEU A 91 7.26 -2.73 2.55
N THR A 92 6.67 -2.37 1.43
CA THR A 92 5.39 -2.93 0.99
C THR A 92 5.55 -4.37 0.52
N VAL A 93 4.45 -5.14 0.48
CA VAL A 93 4.48 -6.52 -0.06
C VAL A 93 5.04 -6.54 -1.49
N LYS A 94 4.66 -5.57 -2.33
CA LYS A 94 5.14 -5.46 -3.72
C LYS A 94 6.66 -5.35 -3.79
N GLN A 95 7.25 -4.46 -2.99
CA GLN A 95 8.70 -4.29 -2.93
C GLN A 95 9.40 -5.56 -2.44
N LYS A 96 8.82 -6.27 -1.45
CA LYS A 96 9.36 -7.54 -0.97
C LYS A 96 9.38 -8.60 -2.09
N ILE A 97 8.33 -8.68 -2.90
CA ILE A 97 8.25 -9.60 -4.05
C ILE A 97 9.28 -9.22 -5.12
N GLU A 98 9.39 -7.94 -5.47
CA GLU A 98 10.39 -7.44 -6.43
C GLU A 98 11.82 -7.81 -6.01
N HIS A 99 12.14 -7.74 -4.73
CA HIS A 99 13.44 -8.20 -4.22
C HIS A 99 13.67 -9.70 -4.43
N ILE A 100 12.65 -10.53 -4.24
CA ILE A 100 12.74 -11.98 -4.45
C ILE A 100 12.91 -12.31 -5.94
N GLU A 101 12.15 -11.63 -6.80
CA GLU A 101 12.25 -11.79 -8.26
C GLU A 101 13.62 -11.36 -8.79
N TRP A 102 14.21 -10.31 -8.23
CA TRP A 102 15.57 -9.88 -8.58
C TRP A 102 16.60 -10.99 -8.32
N PHE A 103 16.53 -11.66 -7.16
CA PHE A 103 17.41 -12.79 -6.87
C PHE A 103 17.21 -13.95 -7.83
N HIS A 104 15.97 -14.24 -8.21
CA HIS A 104 15.67 -15.29 -9.18
C HIS A 104 16.37 -15.01 -10.52
N THR A 105 16.22 -13.80 -11.07
CA THR A 105 16.88 -13.38 -12.31
C THR A 105 18.41 -13.43 -12.18
N TYR A 106 18.94 -12.98 -11.04
CA TYR A 106 20.38 -12.99 -10.77
C TYR A 106 20.98 -14.41 -10.79
N PHE A 107 20.31 -15.38 -10.17
CA PHE A 107 20.80 -16.77 -10.18
C PHE A 107 20.67 -17.43 -11.55
N GLU A 108 19.67 -17.07 -12.35
CA GLU A 108 19.54 -17.59 -13.71
C GLU A 108 20.64 -17.04 -14.64
N GLU A 109 20.99 -15.76 -14.51
CA GLU A 109 22.13 -15.16 -15.24
C GLU A 109 23.49 -15.74 -14.82
N LYS A 110 23.63 -16.14 -13.55
CA LYS A 110 24.87 -16.68 -12.98
C LYS A 110 24.93 -18.20 -12.95
N LYS A 111 24.02 -18.88 -13.65
CA LYS A 111 23.91 -20.34 -13.68
C LYS A 111 25.19 -21.04 -14.15
N GLU A 112 25.95 -20.42 -15.05
CA GLU A 112 27.24 -20.94 -15.50
C GLU A 112 28.28 -21.02 -14.37
N LEU A 113 28.32 -20.02 -13.49
CA LEU A 113 29.23 -19.99 -12.32
C LEU A 113 28.81 -20.95 -11.21
N LEU A 114 27.54 -21.38 -11.20
CA LEU A 114 27.01 -22.34 -10.22
C LEU A 114 27.28 -23.80 -10.63
N GLN A 115 27.73 -24.03 -11.86
CA GLN A 115 28.09 -25.35 -12.39
C GLN A 115 29.60 -25.62 -12.41
N GLU A 116 30.43 -24.61 -12.13
CA GLU A 116 31.87 -24.76 -11.84
C GLU A 116 32.11 -25.31 -10.43
#